data_AF-A0A4S4MAA5-F1
#
_entry.id   AF-A0A4S4MAA5-F1
#
_cell.length_a   1.000
_cell.length_b   1.000
_cell.length_c   1.000
_cell.angle_alpha   90.00
_cell.angle_beta   90.00
_cell.angle_gamma   90.00
#
_symmetry.space_group_name_H-M   'P 1'
#
loop_
_entity.id
_entity.type
_entity.pdbx_description
1 polymer ?
#
loop_
_entity_poly.entity_id
_entity_poly.type
_entity_poly.pdbx_seq_one_letter_code
_entity_poly.pdbx_strand_id
1 'polypeptide(L)'
;MCDVPSQVSCGDLVALDAYFKRFKSQSMTAQGRDMSVWAPFFEAAASTPAGTETSIDKAMEVALFRRPAQDVLDAIPNPTLLQLPEPIPYPHVETCKLDKCSCPPGTLYSKCSEHDFVAIKTAYDPEAPDNRREPYLTETDPGLPPDIRAKLWTSKEMRFAEDAAVPTDLEDLAQKLKTHFDENGMKQPKKYIRIHPELYAGKELMILDQDDKLIALIDGSISTHITRNLAARLKAALACSLKPEDEVRHRDSKKDEDRAFVALHFEIYARYCYKGDNFPVDVSPFLLVDEQNNPLPHTTLQPYESTDMVNRHQAFEELRAAWQMLFDHVRDKLYQHLPDEFEEVVAYANSLPHWTAPAAYPFSGFVVNLNVMTRSHRDTKDTSICLVLVLGEPEGGDLCLVEPGLTVKLREGDFIVFPSGKITHFNLHYVGVAKSVHVEPGLNARIRDNADQSYSTASESVAGGVSKGSGDGAVSGQQQNTQRTRLEFPIDDADPAETAVLGVKGETMYAESNGNVYWDLEGMGANQTKDQREAVMRAAGYSDHFMSGFARD
;
A
#
# COMPACT_ATOMS: atom_id res chain seq x y z
N MET A 1 23.20 -0.08 19.37
CA MET A 1 23.38 -1.53 19.18
C MET A 1 24.35 -2.00 20.25
N CYS A 2 24.01 -3.03 21.03
CA CYS A 2 25.01 -3.69 21.86
C CYS A 2 26.00 -4.38 20.91
N ASP A 3 27.30 -4.15 21.08
CA ASP A 3 28.31 -4.96 20.41
C ASP A 3 27.99 -6.43 20.70
N VAL A 4 27.64 -7.16 19.65
CA VAL A 4 27.62 -8.60 19.73
C VAL A 4 29.09 -8.96 19.96
N PRO A 5 29.45 -9.67 21.04
CA PRO A 5 30.86 -9.98 21.25
C PRO A 5 31.27 -10.86 20.07
N SER A 6 32.25 -10.41 19.29
CA SER A 6 32.84 -11.15 18.15
C SER A 6 33.37 -12.54 18.53
N GLN A 7 33.36 -12.84 19.83
CA GLN A 7 33.75 -14.08 20.47
C GLN A 7 32.59 -15.08 20.66
N VAL A 8 31.33 -14.70 20.42
CA VAL A 8 30.21 -15.66 20.51
C VAL A 8 30.13 -16.44 19.20
N SER A 9 30.67 -17.65 19.24
CA SER A 9 30.57 -18.63 18.16
C SER A 9 29.12 -19.04 17.92
N CYS A 10 28.69 -19.13 16.66
CA CYS A 10 27.37 -19.68 16.35
C CYS A 10 27.23 -21.16 16.78
N GLY A 11 28.34 -21.86 16.98
CA GLY A 11 28.37 -23.24 17.47
C GLY A 11 28.22 -23.36 18.99
N ASP A 12 28.46 -22.29 19.75
CA ASP A 12 28.31 -22.30 21.22
C ASP A 12 26.88 -21.91 21.59
N LEU A 13 25.99 -22.89 21.51
CA LEU A 13 24.57 -22.69 21.77
C LEU A 13 24.27 -22.29 23.23
N VAL A 14 25.15 -22.62 24.18
CA VAL A 14 25.02 -22.19 25.59
C VAL A 14 25.38 -20.71 25.72
N ALA A 15 26.46 -20.27 25.07
CA ALA A 15 26.81 -18.85 25.01
C ALA A 15 25.75 -18.04 24.25
N LEU A 16 25.21 -18.55 23.14
CA LEU A 16 24.10 -17.94 22.41
C LEU A 16 22.84 -17.85 23.27
N ASP A 17 22.43 -18.92 23.95
CA ASP A 17 21.27 -18.90 24.83
C ASP A 17 21.48 -17.93 26.00
N ALA A 18 22.69 -17.87 26.58
CA ALA A 18 23.02 -16.90 27.62
C ALA A 18 23.03 -15.47 27.08
N TYR A 19 23.48 -15.26 25.84
CA TYR A 19 23.45 -13.98 25.14
C TYR A 19 22.00 -13.53 24.89
N PHE A 20 21.17 -14.37 24.25
CA PHE A 20 19.77 -14.08 23.97
C PHE A 20 18.91 -13.97 25.24
N LYS A 21 19.18 -14.74 26.29
CA LYS A 21 18.51 -14.59 27.60
C LYS A 21 18.81 -13.25 28.29
N ARG A 22 19.88 -12.53 27.90
CA ARG A 22 20.15 -11.16 28.37
C ARG A 22 19.27 -10.13 27.69
N PHE A 23 18.68 -10.43 26.51
CA PHE A 23 17.65 -9.63 25.87
C PHE A 23 16.29 -9.84 26.55
N LYS A 24 16.20 -9.62 27.87
CA LYS A 24 14.90 -9.44 28.53
C LYS A 24 14.26 -8.12 28.06
N SER A 25 13.92 -8.01 26.78
CA SER A 25 12.82 -7.15 26.35
C SER A 25 11.52 -7.87 26.69
N GLN A 26 10.49 -7.13 27.07
CA GLN A 26 9.29 -7.65 27.74
C GLN A 26 8.42 -8.59 26.89
N SER A 27 8.80 -8.92 25.65
CA SER A 27 7.92 -9.55 24.66
C SER A 27 8.49 -10.78 23.93
N MET A 28 9.75 -11.18 24.16
CA MET A 28 10.28 -12.46 23.65
C MET A 28 10.75 -13.35 24.79
N THR A 29 9.91 -14.30 25.19
CA THR A 29 10.39 -15.45 25.96
C THR A 29 10.98 -16.42 24.97
N ALA A 30 12.31 -16.62 25.02
CA ALA A 30 12.93 -17.73 24.31
C ALA A 30 12.25 -19.02 24.81
N GLN A 31 11.45 -19.67 23.95
CA GLN A 31 10.92 -20.98 24.27
C GLN A 31 12.11 -21.92 24.49
N GLY A 32 12.06 -22.72 25.56
CA GLY A 32 13.12 -23.67 25.84
C GLY A 32 13.31 -24.59 24.63
N ARG A 33 14.55 -24.78 24.19
CA ARG A 33 14.86 -25.71 23.10
C ARG A 33 14.49 -27.12 23.54
N ASP A 34 13.74 -27.84 22.72
CA ASP A 34 13.61 -29.29 22.90
C ASP A 34 14.92 -29.95 22.49
N MET A 35 15.75 -30.30 23.48
CA MET A 35 17.07 -30.85 23.24
C MET A 35 17.05 -32.17 22.46
N SER A 36 15.92 -32.91 22.46
CA SER A 36 15.79 -34.15 21.69
C SER A 36 15.69 -33.88 20.18
N VAL A 37 14.97 -32.83 19.80
CA VAL A 37 14.82 -32.39 18.40
C VAL A 37 16.12 -31.77 17.89
N TRP A 38 16.85 -31.09 18.76
CA TRP A 38 18.08 -30.38 18.38
C TRP A 38 19.35 -31.25 18.41
N ALA A 39 19.31 -32.43 19.04
CA ALA A 39 20.49 -33.30 19.23
C ALA A 39 21.30 -33.58 17.93
N PRO A 40 20.68 -33.86 16.77
CA PRO A 40 21.43 -34.11 15.53
C PRO A 40 22.22 -32.88 15.06
N PHE A 41 21.70 -31.68 15.32
CA PHE A 41 22.37 -30.42 14.97
C PHE A 41 23.54 -30.13 15.93
N PHE A 42 23.43 -30.51 17.21
CA PHE A 42 24.53 -30.44 18.17
C PHE A 42 25.68 -31.36 17.77
N GLU A 43 25.39 -32.59 17.36
CA GLU A 43 26.41 -33.53 16.87
C GLU A 43 27.09 -33.01 15.60
N ALA A 44 26.31 -32.46 14.66
CA ALA A 44 26.85 -31.85 13.45
C ALA A 44 27.73 -30.62 13.75
N ALA A 45 27.27 -29.71 14.62
CA ALA A 45 28.03 -28.52 15.01
C ALA A 45 29.33 -28.89 15.75
N ALA A 46 29.27 -29.84 16.69
CA ALA A 46 30.45 -30.31 17.44
C ALA A 46 31.45 -31.08 16.56
N SER A 47 31.00 -31.64 15.43
CA SER A 47 31.86 -32.31 14.45
C SER A 47 32.54 -31.36 13.46
N THR A 48 32.21 -30.06 13.49
CA THR A 48 32.79 -29.06 12.60
C THR A 48 34.22 -28.73 13.06
N PRO A 49 35.24 -28.72 12.17
CA PRO A 49 36.62 -28.47 12.56
C PRO A 49 36.81 -27.12 13.27
N ALA A 50 37.51 -27.12 14.40
CA ALA A 50 37.86 -25.91 15.13
C ALA A 50 38.60 -24.91 14.20
N GLY A 51 37.99 -23.75 13.96
CA GLY A 51 38.54 -22.69 13.08
C GLY A 51 37.65 -22.25 11.91
N THR A 52 36.54 -22.96 11.62
CA THR A 52 35.53 -22.51 10.63
C THR A 52 34.30 -21.86 11.27
N GLU A 53 34.41 -21.46 12.53
CA GLU A 53 33.30 -20.87 13.29
C GLU A 53 32.88 -19.54 12.65
N THR A 54 31.69 -19.52 12.05
CA THR A 54 31.00 -18.28 11.75
C THR A 54 30.68 -17.62 13.09
N SER A 55 31.37 -16.52 13.39
CA SER A 55 30.94 -15.65 14.48
C SER A 55 29.51 -15.19 14.17
N ILE A 56 28.73 -14.98 15.22
CA ILE A 56 27.38 -14.45 15.09
C ILE A 56 27.35 -13.14 14.30
N ASP A 57 28.42 -12.34 14.35
CA ASP A 57 28.59 -11.14 13.50
C ASP A 57 28.55 -11.48 12.01
N LYS A 58 29.27 -12.51 11.58
CA LYS A 58 29.28 -12.95 10.16
C LYS A 58 27.95 -13.56 9.74
N ALA A 59 27.31 -14.31 10.65
CA ALA A 59 25.97 -14.85 10.38
C ALA A 59 24.93 -13.72 10.28
N MET A 60 25.05 -12.68 11.12
CA MET A 60 24.20 -11.49 11.08
C MET A 60 24.49 -10.61 9.86
N GLU A 61 25.75 -10.48 9.40
CA GLU A 61 26.06 -9.78 8.15
C GLU A 61 25.38 -10.45 6.94
N VAL A 62 25.36 -11.79 6.90
CA VAL A 62 24.66 -12.56 5.86
C VAL A 62 23.14 -12.45 6.01
N ALA A 63 22.62 -12.51 7.24
CA ALA A 63 21.17 -12.45 7.49
C ALA A 63 20.58 -11.04 7.31
N LEU A 64 21.36 -9.98 7.57
CA LEU A 64 20.90 -8.60 7.47
C LEU A 64 20.99 -8.01 6.06
N PHE A 65 21.51 -8.74 5.06
CA PHE A 65 21.70 -8.28 3.68
C PHE A 65 22.10 -6.78 3.61
N ARG A 66 23.03 -6.34 4.46
CA ARG A 66 23.61 -5.02 4.27
C ARG A 66 24.31 -5.07 2.93
N ARG A 67 23.83 -4.29 1.95
CA ARG A 67 24.70 -3.88 0.84
C ARG A 67 25.99 -3.37 1.48
N PRO A 68 27.18 -3.67 0.92
CA PRO A 68 28.42 -3.12 1.44
C PRO A 68 28.22 -1.62 1.55
N ALA A 69 28.23 -1.09 2.78
CA ALA A 69 28.32 0.34 2.95
C ALA A 69 29.59 0.74 2.21
N GLN A 70 29.46 1.62 1.20
CA GLN A 70 30.64 2.24 0.61
C GLN A 70 31.49 2.79 1.76
N ASP A 71 32.75 2.39 1.79
CA ASP A 71 33.73 2.71 2.82
C ASP A 71 33.77 4.24 3.05
N VAL A 72 33.01 4.69 4.05
CA VAL A 72 33.21 5.98 4.72
C VAL A 72 33.57 5.65 6.16
N LEU A 73 34.78 5.11 6.32
CA LEU A 73 35.45 4.97 7.60
C LEU A 73 36.03 6.32 7.99
N ASP A 74 35.19 7.21 8.51
CA ASP A 74 35.65 8.32 9.35
C ASP A 74 34.77 8.42 10.61
N ALA A 75 35.40 8.11 11.74
CA ALA A 75 35.01 8.35 13.13
C ALA A 75 33.51 8.57 13.42
N ILE A 76 32.73 7.48 13.45
CA ILE A 76 31.42 7.49 14.10
C ILE A 76 31.68 7.41 15.62
N PRO A 77 31.32 8.43 16.43
CA PRO A 77 31.42 8.32 17.87
C PRO A 77 30.48 7.20 18.35
N ASN A 78 30.93 6.48 19.39
CA ASN A 78 30.22 5.37 20.05
C ASN A 78 28.69 5.48 19.89
N PRO A 79 28.01 4.47 19.31
CA PRO A 79 26.57 4.50 19.18
C PRO A 79 25.98 4.40 20.58
N THR A 80 25.72 5.56 21.20
CA THR A 80 24.78 5.67 22.30
C THR A 80 23.54 4.94 21.81
N LEU A 81 23.17 3.82 22.46
CA LEU A 81 21.88 3.21 22.25
C LEU A 81 20.87 4.34 22.35
N LEU A 82 20.30 4.75 21.22
CA LEU A 82 19.02 5.44 21.22
C LEU A 82 18.12 4.46 21.97
N GLN A 83 17.95 4.69 23.27
CA GLN A 83 16.80 4.18 23.98
C GLN A 83 15.65 4.69 23.11
N LEU A 84 15.03 3.76 22.38
CA LEU A 84 13.78 4.04 21.71
C LEU A 84 12.92 4.66 22.81
N PRO A 85 12.42 5.89 22.63
CA PRO A 85 11.58 6.50 23.64
C PRO A 85 10.50 5.48 23.97
N GLU A 86 10.30 5.20 25.27
CA GLU A 86 9.14 4.40 25.67
C GLU A 86 7.92 4.98 24.94
N PRO A 87 7.05 4.14 24.34
CA PRO A 87 5.87 4.64 23.65
C PRO A 87 5.22 5.64 24.58
N ILE A 88 5.25 6.91 24.16
CA ILE A 88 4.94 8.03 25.05
C ILE A 88 3.57 7.70 25.62
N PRO A 89 3.42 7.50 26.96
CA PRO A 89 2.13 7.15 27.53
C PRO A 89 1.18 8.28 27.15
N TYR A 90 0.32 8.02 26.19
CA TYR A 90 -0.52 9.07 25.64
C TYR A 90 -1.51 9.44 26.73
N PRO A 91 -1.54 10.70 27.18
CA PRO A 91 -2.61 11.12 28.07
C PRO A 91 -3.91 10.78 27.35
N HIS A 92 -4.79 10.03 28.01
CA HIS A 92 -6.13 9.82 27.50
C HIS A 92 -6.75 11.21 27.31
N VAL A 93 -6.67 11.74 26.10
CA VAL A 93 -7.52 12.83 25.68
C VAL A 93 -8.92 12.25 25.82
N GLU A 94 -9.75 12.86 26.65
CA GLU A 94 -11.13 12.43 26.81
C GLU A 94 -11.72 12.41 25.39
N THR A 95 -11.99 11.21 24.88
CA THR A 95 -12.61 11.03 23.57
C THR A 95 -13.85 11.88 23.58
N CYS A 96 -13.97 12.78 22.60
CA CYS A 96 -15.13 13.64 22.49
C CYS A 96 -16.37 12.73 22.55
N LYS A 97 -17.24 12.93 23.54
CA LYS A 97 -18.52 12.21 23.62
C LYS A 97 -19.42 12.77 22.53
N LEU A 98 -19.11 12.41 21.29
CA LEU A 98 -19.92 12.68 20.12
C LEU A 98 -21.32 12.17 20.45
N ASP A 99 -22.24 13.10 20.69
CA ASP A 99 -23.61 12.73 21.01
C ASP A 99 -24.15 11.96 19.81
N LYS A 100 -24.43 10.66 20.00
CA LYS A 100 -25.07 9.79 18.99
C LYS A 100 -26.55 10.12 18.90
N CYS A 101 -26.85 11.42 18.83
CA CYS A 101 -28.20 11.92 18.70
C CYS A 101 -28.68 11.52 17.31
N SER A 102 -29.76 10.75 17.26
CA SER A 102 -30.43 10.36 16.02
C SER A 102 -31.13 11.58 15.42
N CYS A 103 -30.35 12.53 14.92
CA CYS A 103 -30.88 13.70 14.25
C CYS A 103 -31.47 13.29 12.90
N PRO A 104 -32.55 13.93 12.42
CA PRO A 104 -33.05 13.67 11.08
C PRO A 104 -32.05 14.17 10.01
N PRO A 105 -32.06 13.63 8.79
CA PRO A 105 -31.23 14.12 7.68
C PRO A 105 -31.37 15.63 7.45
N GLY A 106 -30.24 16.28 7.15
CA GLY A 106 -30.14 17.72 6.97
C GLY A 106 -30.11 18.54 8.27
N THR A 107 -29.90 17.89 9.41
CA THR A 107 -29.75 18.58 10.69
C THR A 107 -28.29 18.92 10.91
N LEU A 108 -28.00 20.20 11.11
CA LEU A 108 -26.75 20.65 11.70
C LEU A 108 -26.76 20.38 13.19
N TYR A 109 -25.69 19.80 13.70
CA TYR A 109 -25.50 19.74 15.13
C TYR A 109 -24.02 19.81 15.47
N SER A 110 -23.73 20.52 16.56
CA SER A 110 -22.41 20.53 17.16
C SER A 110 -22.30 19.30 18.04
N LYS A 111 -21.39 18.37 17.70
CA LYS A 111 -21.16 17.16 18.50
C LYS A 111 -20.28 17.41 19.74
N CYS A 112 -19.70 18.61 19.87
CA CYS A 112 -18.86 18.96 21.02
C CYS A 112 -18.97 20.43 21.41
N SER A 113 -19.32 20.72 22.65
CA SER A 113 -19.35 22.10 23.17
C SER A 113 -17.95 22.72 23.34
N GLU A 114 -16.89 21.91 23.29
CA GLU A 114 -15.51 22.33 23.56
C GLU A 114 -14.70 22.57 22.27
N HIS A 115 -15.21 22.12 21.12
CA HIS A 115 -14.51 22.19 19.83
C HIS A 115 -15.40 22.88 18.78
N ASP A 116 -14.79 23.64 17.88
CA ASP A 116 -15.50 24.19 16.71
C ASP A 116 -15.69 23.05 15.69
N PHE A 117 -16.67 22.21 15.97
CA PHE A 117 -16.98 20.99 15.24
C PHE A 117 -18.45 20.99 14.83
N VAL A 118 -18.71 20.69 13.56
CA VAL A 118 -20.04 20.64 12.97
C VAL A 118 -20.23 19.29 12.28
N ALA A 119 -21.35 18.63 12.57
CA ALA A 119 -21.78 17.45 11.83
C ALA A 119 -23.09 17.71 11.07
N ILE A 120 -23.20 17.07 9.89
CA ILE A 120 -24.43 17.01 9.09
C ILE A 120 -24.74 15.55 8.80
N LYS A 121 -25.90 15.08 9.29
CA LYS A 121 -26.42 13.76 8.91
C LYS A 121 -27.14 13.86 7.57
N THR A 122 -26.98 12.86 6.71
CA THR A 122 -27.64 12.79 5.40
C THR A 122 -28.58 11.60 5.30
N ALA A 123 -29.30 11.48 4.18
CA ALA A 123 -30.07 10.29 3.85
C ALA A 123 -29.29 9.32 2.95
N TYR A 124 -28.00 9.55 2.74
CA TYR A 124 -27.15 8.68 1.93
C TYR A 124 -27.13 7.25 2.50
N ASP A 125 -27.31 6.28 1.61
CA ASP A 125 -27.23 4.85 1.94
C ASP A 125 -26.04 4.21 1.21
N PRO A 126 -24.93 3.88 1.89
CA PRO A 126 -23.79 3.23 1.24
C PRO A 126 -24.12 1.83 0.70
N GLU A 127 -25.16 1.17 1.21
CA GLU A 127 -25.57 -0.18 0.80
C GLU A 127 -26.53 -0.19 -0.38
N ALA A 128 -26.99 0.98 -0.83
CA ALA A 128 -27.85 1.09 -2.01
C ALA A 128 -27.17 0.44 -3.24
N PRO A 129 -27.90 -0.31 -4.07
CA PRO A 129 -27.31 -1.06 -5.19
C PRO A 129 -26.50 -0.22 -6.18
N ASP A 130 -26.81 1.05 -6.39
CA ASP A 130 -26.02 1.94 -7.28
C ASP A 130 -24.76 2.44 -6.57
N ASN A 131 -24.82 2.72 -5.27
CA ASN A 131 -23.69 3.22 -4.48
C ASN A 131 -22.60 2.14 -4.29
N ARG A 132 -22.95 0.86 -4.30
CA ARG A 132 -21.95 -0.23 -4.23
C ARG A 132 -21.24 -0.49 -5.56
N ARG A 133 -21.79 -0.07 -6.69
CA ARG A 133 -21.19 -0.29 -8.01
C ARG A 133 -19.99 0.63 -8.23
N GLU A 134 -19.09 0.17 -9.10
CA GLU A 134 -18.01 0.99 -9.65
C GLU A 134 -18.42 1.46 -11.05
N PRO A 135 -19.13 2.61 -11.18
CA PRO A 135 -19.79 3.01 -12.43
C PRO A 135 -18.80 3.18 -13.60
N TYR A 136 -17.57 3.57 -13.30
CA TYR A 136 -16.49 3.70 -14.28
C TYR A 136 -16.09 2.37 -14.94
N LEU A 137 -16.37 1.22 -14.30
CA LEU A 137 -16.16 -0.11 -14.86
C LEU A 137 -17.37 -0.65 -15.64
N THR A 138 -18.59 -0.19 -15.33
CA THR A 138 -19.84 -0.80 -15.81
C THR A 138 -20.59 0.03 -16.86
N GLU A 139 -20.46 1.35 -16.86
CA GLU A 139 -21.27 2.25 -17.72
C GLU A 139 -20.63 2.58 -19.07
N THR A 140 -19.44 2.08 -19.33
CA THR A 140 -18.66 2.33 -20.54
C THR A 140 -18.64 1.09 -21.43
N ASP A 141 -18.34 1.29 -22.71
CA ASP A 141 -18.28 0.20 -23.70
C ASP A 141 -17.35 -0.93 -23.20
N PRO A 142 -17.85 -2.16 -22.99
CA PRO A 142 -17.05 -3.26 -22.48
C PRO A 142 -15.91 -3.68 -23.44
N GLY A 143 -15.94 -3.24 -24.69
CA GLY A 143 -14.85 -3.44 -25.65
C GLY A 143 -13.64 -2.53 -25.44
N LEU A 144 -13.74 -1.51 -24.58
CA LEU A 144 -12.63 -0.59 -24.30
C LEU A 144 -11.76 -1.05 -23.12
N PRO A 145 -10.44 -0.82 -23.16
CA PRO A 145 -9.56 -1.05 -22.01
C PRO A 145 -10.04 -0.31 -20.74
N PRO A 146 -9.88 -0.90 -19.53
CA PRO A 146 -10.35 -0.30 -18.27
C PRO A 146 -9.86 1.13 -18.01
N ASP A 147 -8.63 1.46 -18.39
CA ASP A 147 -8.03 2.79 -18.23
C ASP A 147 -8.69 3.84 -19.12
N ILE A 148 -9.05 3.46 -20.36
CA ILE A 148 -9.78 4.32 -21.31
C ILE A 148 -11.23 4.51 -20.84
N ARG A 149 -11.85 3.44 -20.33
CA ARG A 149 -13.18 3.47 -19.72
C ARG A 149 -13.22 4.45 -18.55
N ALA A 150 -12.30 4.30 -17.60
CA ALA A 150 -12.17 5.21 -16.47
C ALA A 150 -11.93 6.65 -16.91
N LYS A 151 -11.05 6.90 -17.90
CA LYS A 151 -10.81 8.24 -18.45
C LYS A 151 -12.09 8.86 -19.01
N LEU A 152 -12.77 8.19 -19.94
CA LEU A 152 -13.98 8.70 -20.58
C LEU A 152 -15.12 8.93 -19.59
N TRP A 153 -15.26 8.06 -18.60
CA TRP A 153 -16.24 8.22 -17.53
C TRP A 153 -15.90 9.43 -16.65
N THR A 154 -14.64 9.53 -16.20
CA THR A 154 -14.15 10.66 -15.38
C THR A 154 -14.38 11.99 -16.08
N SER A 155 -14.04 12.12 -17.37
CA SER A 155 -14.24 13.38 -18.11
C SER A 155 -15.71 13.80 -18.24
N LYS A 156 -16.66 12.85 -18.15
CA LYS A 156 -18.09 13.17 -18.11
C LYS A 156 -18.50 13.63 -16.71
N GLU A 157 -18.10 12.89 -15.68
CA GLU A 157 -18.48 13.19 -14.30
C GLU A 157 -17.86 14.50 -13.80
N MET A 158 -16.64 14.83 -14.23
CA MET A 158 -16.00 16.12 -13.99
C MET A 158 -16.89 17.30 -14.39
N ARG A 159 -17.62 17.22 -15.51
CA ARG A 159 -18.50 18.31 -15.95
C ARG A 159 -19.65 18.54 -14.97
N PHE A 160 -20.22 17.45 -14.44
CA PHE A 160 -21.29 17.56 -13.45
C PHE A 160 -20.78 18.07 -12.10
N ALA A 161 -19.55 17.71 -11.74
CA ALA A 161 -18.89 18.19 -10.54
C ALA A 161 -18.40 19.66 -10.65
N GLU A 162 -18.04 20.13 -11.85
CA GLU A 162 -17.75 21.55 -12.14
C GLU A 162 -19.01 22.42 -11.97
N ASP A 163 -20.17 21.90 -12.40
CA ASP A 163 -21.50 22.55 -12.29
C ASP A 163 -22.16 22.36 -10.91
N ALA A 164 -21.41 21.87 -9.92
CA ALA A 164 -21.91 21.58 -8.59
C ALA A 164 -22.53 22.81 -7.90
N ALA A 165 -23.63 22.61 -7.18
CA ALA A 165 -24.29 23.67 -6.42
C ALA A 165 -23.41 24.10 -5.24
N VAL A 166 -23.10 25.39 -5.13
CA VAL A 166 -22.27 25.95 -4.05
C VAL A 166 -23.19 26.44 -2.92
N PRO A 167 -23.10 25.88 -1.70
CA PRO A 167 -23.82 26.42 -0.55
C PRO A 167 -23.25 27.76 -0.09
N THR A 168 -24.11 28.64 0.42
CA THR A 168 -23.70 29.95 0.95
C THR A 168 -23.16 29.89 2.37
N ASP A 169 -23.70 28.97 3.17
CA ASP A 169 -23.39 28.76 4.58
C ASP A 169 -23.68 27.29 4.96
N LEU A 170 -23.46 26.95 6.24
CA LEU A 170 -23.63 25.59 6.74
C LEU A 170 -25.10 25.17 6.73
N GLU A 171 -26.02 26.10 7.01
CA GLU A 171 -27.47 25.88 6.99
C GLU A 171 -27.95 25.55 5.56
N ASP A 172 -27.49 26.30 4.56
CA ASP A 172 -27.74 26.01 3.15
C ASP A 172 -27.11 24.67 2.74
N LEU A 173 -25.89 24.35 3.19
CA LEU A 173 -25.27 23.04 2.93
C LEU A 173 -26.14 21.90 3.48
N ALA A 174 -26.57 22.01 4.74
CA ALA A 174 -27.42 21.01 5.37
C ALA A 174 -28.78 20.87 4.66
N GLN A 175 -29.38 21.99 4.25
CA GLN A 175 -30.64 21.99 3.50
C GLN A 175 -30.49 21.39 2.10
N LYS A 176 -29.38 21.65 1.40
CA LYS A 176 -29.10 21.01 0.10
C LYS A 176 -28.89 19.50 0.26
N LEU A 177 -28.08 19.07 1.24
CA LEU A 177 -27.82 17.67 1.55
C LEU A 177 -29.11 16.92 1.93
N LYS A 178 -30.02 17.57 2.65
CA LYS A 178 -31.34 17.02 2.99
C LYS A 178 -32.15 16.57 1.77
N THR A 179 -32.05 17.33 0.68
CA THR A 179 -32.82 17.08 -0.56
C THR A 179 -31.98 16.45 -1.67
N HIS A 180 -30.71 16.14 -1.40
CA HIS A 180 -29.77 15.64 -2.39
C HIS A 180 -30.00 14.18 -2.75
N PHE A 181 -30.51 13.40 -1.80
CA PHE A 181 -30.72 11.97 -1.90
C PHE A 181 -32.21 11.66 -2.14
N ASP A 182 -32.47 10.60 -2.90
CA ASP A 182 -33.81 10.04 -3.07
C ASP A 182 -34.24 9.16 -1.88
N GLU A 183 -35.38 8.50 -2.01
CA GLU A 183 -35.93 7.61 -0.97
C GLU A 183 -35.08 6.35 -0.72
N ASN A 184 -34.16 6.01 -1.63
CA ASN A 184 -33.24 4.88 -1.52
C ASN A 184 -31.84 5.31 -1.06
N GLY A 185 -31.67 6.56 -0.66
CA GLY A 185 -30.38 7.11 -0.23
C GLY A 185 -29.36 7.28 -1.35
N MET A 186 -29.81 7.35 -2.60
CA MET A 186 -28.95 7.58 -3.77
C MET A 186 -28.99 9.06 -4.15
N LYS A 187 -27.84 9.62 -4.54
CA LYS A 187 -27.81 11.01 -5.03
C LYS A 187 -28.66 11.15 -6.29
N GLN A 188 -29.21 12.34 -6.51
CA GLN A 188 -29.82 12.66 -7.80
C GLN A 188 -28.78 12.53 -8.94
N PRO A 189 -29.12 11.92 -10.10
CA PRO A 189 -28.19 11.75 -11.19
C PRO A 189 -27.56 13.08 -11.63
N LYS A 190 -26.24 13.08 -11.86
CA LYS A 190 -25.49 14.24 -12.36
C LYS A 190 -25.54 15.47 -11.44
N LYS A 191 -25.87 15.28 -10.16
CA LYS A 191 -25.85 16.34 -9.16
C LYS A 191 -24.66 16.20 -8.25
N TYR A 192 -24.08 17.35 -7.93
CA TYR A 192 -23.01 17.52 -6.97
C TYR A 192 -23.27 18.75 -6.11
N ILE A 193 -22.74 18.74 -4.89
CA ILE A 193 -22.68 19.88 -3.97
C ILE A 193 -21.22 20.23 -3.74
N ARG A 194 -20.85 21.49 -3.95
CA ARG A 194 -19.47 21.96 -3.80
C ARG A 194 -19.24 22.56 -2.42
N ILE A 195 -18.40 21.93 -1.62
CA ILE A 195 -18.01 22.41 -0.29
C ILE A 195 -16.76 23.28 -0.46
N HIS A 196 -16.91 24.59 -0.25
CA HIS A 196 -15.82 25.56 -0.35
C HIS A 196 -15.22 25.85 1.04
N PRO A 197 -13.92 26.16 1.13
CA PRO A 197 -13.21 26.39 2.40
C PRO A 197 -13.83 27.35 3.41
N GLU A 198 -14.64 28.34 3.01
CA GLU A 198 -15.25 29.26 3.97
C GLU A 198 -16.31 28.58 4.85
N LEU A 199 -16.87 27.44 4.41
CA LEU A 199 -17.82 26.66 5.21
C LEU A 199 -17.17 25.98 6.41
N TYR A 200 -15.88 25.66 6.31
CA TYR A 200 -15.15 24.91 7.34
C TYR A 200 -13.86 25.61 7.79
N ALA A 201 -13.67 26.89 7.46
CA ALA A 201 -12.51 27.66 7.87
C ALA A 201 -12.42 27.75 9.40
N GLY A 202 -11.30 27.26 9.97
CA GLY A 202 -11.05 27.29 11.41
C GLY A 202 -11.83 26.24 12.21
N LYS A 203 -12.52 25.31 11.54
CA LYS A 203 -13.41 24.32 12.16
C LYS A 203 -13.32 22.96 11.47
N GLU A 204 -14.00 21.99 12.06
CA GLU A 204 -14.13 20.64 11.54
C GLU A 204 -15.56 20.43 11.02
N LEU A 205 -15.69 19.82 9.83
CA LEU A 205 -16.96 19.51 9.20
C LEU A 205 -17.04 18.01 8.92
N MET A 206 -17.97 17.32 9.59
CA MET A 206 -18.24 15.91 9.39
C MET A 206 -19.57 15.69 8.68
N ILE A 207 -19.56 14.87 7.64
CA ILE A 207 -20.75 14.45 6.88
C ILE A 207 -20.95 12.97 7.13
N LEU A 208 -22.18 12.61 7.52
CA LEU A 208 -22.54 11.26 7.92
C LEU A 208 -23.64 10.68 7.04
N ASP A 209 -23.65 9.37 6.92
CA ASP A 209 -24.71 8.61 6.25
C ASP A 209 -25.97 8.48 7.13
N GLN A 210 -26.97 7.74 6.64
CA GLN A 210 -28.21 7.50 7.36
C GLN A 210 -28.02 6.69 8.67
N ASP A 211 -26.92 5.95 8.79
CA ASP A 211 -26.57 5.09 9.93
C ASP A 211 -25.53 5.76 10.87
N ASP A 212 -25.30 7.06 10.72
CA ASP A 212 -24.33 7.85 11.48
C ASP A 212 -22.86 7.44 11.27
N LYS A 213 -22.55 6.78 10.14
CA LYS A 213 -21.17 6.44 9.74
C LYS A 213 -20.56 7.52 8.83
N LEU A 214 -19.23 7.52 8.77
CA LEU A 214 -18.46 8.50 8.04
C LEU A 214 -18.72 8.46 6.52
N ILE A 215 -19.12 9.60 5.95
CA ILE A 215 -18.97 9.87 4.50
C ILE A 215 -17.70 10.67 4.27
N ALA A 216 -17.52 11.76 5.02
CA ALA A 216 -16.35 12.64 4.93
C ALA A 216 -16.14 13.40 6.24
N LEU A 217 -14.90 13.53 6.68
CA LEU A 217 -14.47 14.44 7.74
C LEU A 217 -13.46 15.42 7.13
N ILE A 218 -13.80 16.70 7.10
CA ILE A 218 -12.99 17.77 6.53
C ILE A 218 -12.48 18.62 7.69
N ASP A 219 -11.17 18.80 7.78
CA ASP A 219 -10.53 19.61 8.80
C ASP A 219 -9.86 20.83 8.16
N GLY A 220 -10.38 22.03 8.50
CA GLY A 220 -9.76 23.31 8.17
C GLY A 220 -9.37 24.10 9.42
N SER A 221 -9.22 23.41 10.55
CA SER A 221 -8.89 23.95 11.87
C SER A 221 -7.39 23.95 12.16
N ILE A 222 -6.57 23.29 11.32
CA ILE A 222 -5.12 23.21 11.52
C ILE A 222 -4.51 24.61 11.61
N SER A 223 -3.78 24.86 12.68
CA SER A 223 -3.17 26.16 12.90
C SER A 223 -2.18 26.51 11.78
N THR A 224 -2.15 27.79 11.40
CA THR A 224 -1.18 28.31 10.42
C THR A 224 0.27 28.09 10.85
N HIS A 225 0.55 27.91 12.14
CA HIS A 225 1.88 27.55 12.61
C HIS A 225 2.35 26.18 12.12
N ILE A 226 1.43 25.20 12.06
CA ILE A 226 1.71 23.84 11.58
C ILE A 226 1.76 23.81 10.05
N THR A 227 0.81 24.48 9.38
CA THR A 227 0.67 24.43 7.92
C THR A 227 1.64 25.35 7.18
N ARG A 228 2.26 26.31 7.87
CA ARG A 228 3.21 27.22 7.25
C ARG A 228 4.42 26.47 6.69
N ASN A 229 4.69 26.71 5.41
CA ASN A 229 5.83 26.19 4.66
C ASN A 229 5.79 24.69 4.37
N LEU A 230 4.66 23.98 4.49
CA LEU A 230 4.61 22.54 4.19
C LEU A 230 5.07 22.27 2.74
N ALA A 231 4.54 23.00 1.75
CA ALA A 231 4.93 22.86 0.35
C ALA A 231 6.40 23.24 0.07
N ALA A 232 6.96 24.17 0.86
CA ALA A 232 8.36 24.61 0.75
C ALA A 232 9.32 23.58 1.36
N ARG A 233 8.97 22.98 2.51
CA ARG A 233 9.70 21.87 3.12
C ARG A 233 9.72 20.66 2.20
N LEU A 234 8.60 20.36 1.55
CA LEU A 234 8.53 19.33 0.52
C LEU A 234 9.53 19.57 -0.61
N LYS A 235 9.54 20.80 -1.14
CA LYS A 235 10.43 21.16 -2.24
C LYS A 235 11.90 21.05 -1.82
N ALA A 236 12.23 21.45 -0.59
CA ALA A 236 13.59 21.35 -0.07
C ALA A 236 14.04 19.89 0.06
N ALA A 237 13.22 19.02 0.67
CA ALA A 237 13.55 17.61 0.88
C ALA A 237 13.71 16.82 -0.43
N LEU A 238 12.97 17.21 -1.47
CA LEU A 238 13.01 16.53 -2.77
C LEU A 238 13.96 17.17 -3.79
N ALA A 239 14.60 18.30 -3.47
CA ALA A 239 15.38 19.10 -4.43
C ALA A 239 16.51 18.33 -5.13
N CYS A 240 17.10 17.34 -4.45
CA CYS A 240 18.20 16.53 -5.00
C CYS A 240 17.81 15.08 -5.29
N SER A 241 16.53 14.72 -5.08
CA SER A 241 16.04 13.34 -5.10
C SER A 241 15.15 13.02 -6.29
N LEU A 242 14.78 14.04 -7.07
CA LEU A 242 13.91 13.94 -8.24
C LEU A 242 14.68 14.21 -9.52
N LYS A 243 14.24 13.57 -10.60
CA LYS A 243 14.67 13.94 -11.95
C LYS A 243 14.02 15.26 -12.35
N PRO A 244 14.63 16.06 -13.25
CA PRO A 244 14.05 17.33 -13.69
C PRO A 244 12.62 17.22 -14.24
N GLU A 245 12.27 16.09 -14.87
CA GLU A 245 10.93 15.81 -15.39
C GLU A 245 9.87 15.51 -14.32
N ASP A 246 10.32 15.10 -13.14
CA ASP A 246 9.52 14.71 -11.97
C ASP A 246 9.43 15.84 -10.94
N GLU A 247 10.19 16.92 -11.13
CA GLU A 247 10.18 18.09 -10.26
C GLU A 247 8.80 18.75 -10.20
N VAL A 248 8.52 19.28 -9.00
CA VAL A 248 7.28 20.00 -8.76
C VAL A 248 7.23 21.30 -9.55
N ARG A 249 6.27 21.40 -10.46
CA ARG A 249 6.20 22.47 -11.47
C ARG A 249 4.79 23.03 -11.63
N HIS A 250 4.69 24.18 -12.29
CA HIS A 250 3.40 24.69 -12.71
C HIS A 250 2.82 23.78 -13.81
N ARG A 251 1.57 23.33 -13.66
CA ARG A 251 0.86 22.44 -14.60
C ARG A 251 -0.54 22.98 -14.86
N ASP A 252 -0.99 22.86 -16.10
CA ASP A 252 -2.40 22.93 -16.49
C ASP A 252 -2.81 21.49 -16.81
N SER A 253 -3.49 20.85 -15.87
CA SER A 253 -3.83 19.42 -15.98
C SER A 253 -4.82 19.12 -17.11
N LYS A 254 -5.53 20.13 -17.63
CA LYS A 254 -6.42 19.97 -18.78
C LYS A 254 -5.66 19.92 -20.10
N LYS A 255 -4.57 20.70 -20.20
CA LYS A 255 -3.67 20.66 -21.37
C LYS A 255 -2.72 19.47 -21.35
N ASP A 256 -2.44 18.93 -20.17
CA ASP A 256 -1.47 17.87 -19.93
C ASP A 256 -2.13 16.61 -19.33
N GLU A 257 -3.37 16.29 -19.74
CA GLU A 257 -4.20 15.24 -19.10
C GLU A 257 -3.57 13.85 -19.17
N ASP A 258 -2.82 13.55 -20.23
CA ASP A 258 -2.20 12.25 -20.45
C ASP A 258 -0.87 12.05 -19.72
N ARG A 259 -0.33 13.09 -19.08
CA ARG A 259 0.91 12.96 -18.32
C ARG A 259 0.66 12.34 -16.96
N ALA A 260 1.37 11.25 -16.68
CA ALA A 260 1.40 10.65 -15.36
C ALA A 260 1.90 11.65 -14.30
N PHE A 261 1.31 11.57 -13.11
CA PHE A 261 1.85 12.24 -11.93
C PHE A 261 2.86 11.33 -11.23
N VAL A 262 3.67 11.90 -10.36
CA VAL A 262 4.66 11.13 -9.59
C VAL A 262 4.07 10.83 -8.22
N ALA A 263 4.00 9.56 -7.86
CA ALA A 263 3.67 9.10 -6.51
C ALA A 263 4.95 8.58 -5.85
N LEU A 264 5.34 9.16 -4.71
CA LEU A 264 6.45 8.68 -3.90
C LEU A 264 5.89 8.00 -2.67
N HIS A 265 6.12 6.70 -2.55
CA HIS A 265 5.61 5.92 -1.42
C HIS A 265 6.61 6.01 -0.26
N PHE A 266 6.23 6.51 0.91
CA PHE A 266 7.05 6.56 2.12
C PHE A 266 6.37 5.77 3.24
N GLU A 267 6.23 4.48 3.00
CA GLU A 267 5.41 3.58 3.81
C GLU A 267 6.03 2.20 3.93
N ILE A 268 5.65 1.53 5.03
CA ILE A 268 5.89 0.11 5.24
C ILE A 268 4.59 -0.61 4.88
N TYR A 269 4.64 -1.53 3.91
CA TYR A 269 3.46 -2.28 3.48
C TYR A 269 3.75 -3.75 3.25
N ALA A 270 2.71 -4.57 3.37
CA ALA A 270 2.74 -6.02 3.17
C ALA A 270 2.00 -6.46 1.89
N ARG A 271 1.91 -5.57 0.89
CA ARG A 271 1.07 -5.73 -0.31
C ARG A 271 1.35 -7.02 -1.09
N TYR A 272 2.61 -7.41 -1.19
CA TYR A 272 3.02 -8.62 -1.91
C TYR A 272 3.55 -9.71 -0.98
N CYS A 273 3.20 -9.64 0.31
CA CYS A 273 3.58 -10.69 1.26
C CYS A 273 2.71 -11.94 1.08
N TYR A 274 3.30 -13.10 1.37
CA TYR A 274 2.56 -14.36 1.44
C TYR A 274 1.60 -14.38 2.63
N LYS A 275 0.47 -15.08 2.47
CA LYS A 275 -0.53 -15.34 3.51
C LYS A 275 0.10 -16.27 4.56
N GLY A 276 0.11 -15.86 5.83
CA GLY A 276 0.66 -16.67 6.92
C GLY A 276 -0.23 -17.86 7.32
N ASP A 277 -1.49 -17.91 6.87
CA ASP A 277 -2.52 -18.82 7.36
C ASP A 277 -2.20 -20.32 7.17
N ASN A 278 -1.33 -20.64 6.20
CA ASN A 278 -0.91 -22.01 5.90
C ASN A 278 0.59 -22.25 6.10
N PHE A 279 1.27 -21.32 6.78
CA PHE A 279 2.70 -21.49 7.02
C PHE A 279 2.91 -22.61 8.06
N PRO A 280 3.76 -23.60 7.78
CA PRO A 280 4.11 -24.62 8.76
C PRO A 280 4.70 -23.96 10.02
N VAL A 281 4.07 -24.22 11.16
CA VAL A 281 4.44 -23.61 12.46
C VAL A 281 5.77 -24.11 13.01
N ASP A 282 6.26 -25.22 12.48
CA ASP A 282 7.48 -25.93 12.88
C ASP A 282 8.64 -25.76 11.88
N VAL A 283 8.41 -25.03 10.79
CA VAL A 283 9.43 -24.76 9.77
C VAL A 283 9.80 -23.30 9.79
N SER A 284 11.10 -23.02 9.89
CA SER A 284 11.62 -21.67 9.77
C SER A 284 11.18 -21.03 8.45
N PRO A 285 10.70 -19.77 8.45
CA PRO A 285 10.38 -19.04 7.22
C PRO A 285 11.52 -19.04 6.18
N PHE A 286 12.77 -19.18 6.65
CA PHE A 286 13.95 -19.26 5.80
C PHE A 286 14.08 -20.56 4.98
N LEU A 287 13.33 -21.59 5.36
CA LEU A 287 13.37 -22.92 4.73
C LEU A 287 12.15 -23.17 3.82
N LEU A 288 11.25 -22.21 3.73
CA LEU A 288 10.04 -22.32 2.92
C LEU A 288 10.37 -22.28 1.44
N VAL A 289 9.65 -23.09 0.69
CA VAL A 289 9.73 -23.18 -0.77
C VAL A 289 8.35 -23.11 -1.40
N ASP A 290 8.30 -22.65 -2.64
CA ASP A 290 7.11 -22.74 -3.48
C ASP A 290 6.84 -24.17 -3.96
N GLU A 291 5.78 -24.34 -4.74
CA GLU A 291 5.38 -25.63 -5.31
C GLU A 291 6.41 -26.24 -6.26
N GLN A 292 7.31 -25.41 -6.80
CA GLN A 292 8.41 -25.75 -7.68
C GLN A 292 9.74 -25.95 -6.90
N ASN A 293 9.69 -25.98 -5.57
CA ASN A 293 10.83 -26.16 -4.66
C ASN A 293 11.85 -25.01 -4.68
N ASN A 294 11.46 -23.83 -5.19
CA ASN A 294 12.28 -22.62 -5.11
C ASN A 294 12.09 -21.96 -3.74
N PRO A 295 13.15 -21.44 -3.10
CA PRO A 295 13.03 -20.68 -1.87
C PRO A 295 12.06 -19.50 -2.03
N LEU A 296 11.16 -19.33 -1.05
CA LEU A 296 10.31 -18.13 -1.03
C LEU A 296 11.19 -16.89 -0.80
N PRO A 297 11.02 -15.80 -1.57
CA PRO A 297 11.77 -14.58 -1.35
C PRO A 297 11.51 -14.03 0.05
N HIS A 298 12.52 -13.91 0.90
CA HIS A 298 12.34 -13.43 2.29
C HIS A 298 11.70 -12.04 2.38
N THR A 299 11.92 -11.20 1.35
CA THR A 299 11.29 -9.87 1.22
C THR A 299 9.77 -9.93 1.12
N THR A 300 9.20 -11.09 0.81
CA THR A 300 7.75 -11.32 0.73
C THR A 300 7.20 -12.05 1.96
N LEU A 301 8.04 -12.28 2.99
CA LEU A 301 7.63 -12.96 4.23
C LEU A 301 7.44 -12.00 5.41
N GLN A 302 7.76 -10.72 5.23
CA GLN A 302 7.59 -9.68 6.23
C GLN A 302 7.23 -8.35 5.55
N PRO A 303 6.48 -7.46 6.23
CA PRO A 303 6.29 -6.10 5.76
C PRO A 303 7.64 -5.46 5.46
N TYR A 304 7.71 -4.68 4.38
CA TYR A 304 8.94 -4.08 3.90
C TYR A 304 8.76 -2.61 3.58
N GLU A 305 9.87 -1.90 3.60
CA GLU A 305 9.97 -0.51 3.22
C GLU A 305 9.73 -0.36 1.71
N SER A 306 8.93 0.64 1.32
CA SER A 306 8.77 0.97 -0.09
C SER A 306 10.12 1.25 -0.76
N THR A 307 10.21 0.93 -2.06
CA THR A 307 11.39 1.23 -2.88
C THR A 307 11.77 2.72 -2.84
N ASP A 308 10.79 3.62 -2.81
CA ASP A 308 11.03 5.06 -2.72
C ASP A 308 11.63 5.48 -1.38
N MET A 309 11.18 4.88 -0.27
CA MET A 309 11.73 5.14 1.06
C MET A 309 13.18 4.66 1.16
N VAL A 310 13.48 3.47 0.65
CA VAL A 310 14.85 2.92 0.60
C VAL A 310 15.77 3.79 -0.26
N ASN A 311 15.32 4.14 -1.47
CA ASN A 311 16.14 4.88 -2.43
C ASN A 311 16.25 6.38 -2.11
N ARG A 312 15.34 6.93 -1.29
CA ARG A 312 15.29 8.35 -0.92
C ARG A 312 15.22 8.55 0.59
N HIS A 313 15.99 7.75 1.32
CA HIS A 313 15.96 7.72 2.78
C HIS A 313 16.18 9.11 3.41
N GLN A 314 17.10 9.93 2.87
CA GLN A 314 17.31 11.30 3.36
C GLN A 314 16.04 12.16 3.20
N ALA A 315 15.42 12.14 2.02
CA ALA A 315 14.19 12.90 1.78
C ALA A 315 13.05 12.41 2.67
N PHE A 316 12.94 11.11 2.88
CA PHE A 316 11.98 10.52 3.82
C PHE A 316 12.16 11.06 5.24
N GLU A 317 13.37 10.99 5.81
CA GLU A 317 13.64 11.47 7.16
C GLU A 317 13.42 12.99 7.29
N GLU A 318 13.80 13.77 6.28
CA GLU A 318 13.56 15.21 6.24
C GLU A 318 12.05 15.53 6.21
N LEU A 319 11.26 14.81 5.42
CA LEU A 319 9.80 14.98 5.36
C LEU A 319 9.10 14.54 6.65
N ARG A 320 9.49 13.38 7.18
CA ARG A 320 8.99 12.87 8.47
C ARG A 320 9.20 13.92 9.57
N ALA A 321 10.41 14.43 9.71
CA ALA A 321 10.72 15.46 10.70
C ALA A 321 9.99 16.78 10.41
N ALA A 322 9.89 17.17 9.14
CA ALA A 322 9.22 18.39 8.71
C ALA A 322 7.71 18.40 9.00
N TRP A 323 7.06 17.23 8.95
CA TRP A 323 5.61 17.08 9.05
C TRP A 323 5.15 16.41 10.35
N GLN A 324 6.05 16.15 11.30
CA GLN A 324 5.69 15.49 12.56
C GLN A 324 4.53 16.16 13.29
N MET A 325 4.53 17.49 13.44
CA MET A 325 3.43 18.21 14.10
C MET A 325 2.10 18.09 13.35
N LEU A 326 2.15 17.95 12.03
CA LEU A 326 0.96 17.75 11.21
C LEU A 326 0.42 16.33 11.41
N PHE A 327 1.29 15.31 11.41
CA PHE A 327 0.89 13.94 11.69
C PHE A 327 0.35 13.75 13.11
N ASP A 328 0.96 14.40 14.10
CA ASP A 328 0.44 14.42 15.47
C ASP A 328 -0.96 15.03 15.53
N HIS A 329 -1.19 16.13 14.81
CA HIS A 329 -2.52 16.74 14.72
C HIS A 329 -3.54 15.81 14.06
N VAL A 330 -3.20 15.20 12.93
CA VAL A 330 -4.04 14.20 12.24
C VAL A 330 -4.39 13.05 13.16
N ARG A 331 -3.39 12.47 13.86
CA ARG A 331 -3.59 11.40 14.83
C ARG A 331 -4.61 11.79 15.88
N ASP A 332 -4.43 12.96 16.49
CA ASP A 332 -5.28 13.42 17.58
C ASP A 332 -6.73 13.62 17.08
N LYS A 333 -6.93 14.11 15.85
CA LYS A 333 -8.26 14.26 15.24
C LYS A 333 -8.93 12.94 14.93
N LEU A 334 -8.18 11.98 14.38
CA LEU A 334 -8.71 10.64 14.11
C LEU A 334 -9.11 9.95 15.41
N TYR A 335 -8.24 9.95 16.42
CA TYR A 335 -8.55 9.37 17.73
C TYR A 335 -9.78 10.04 18.38
N GLN A 336 -9.90 11.36 18.23
CA GLN A 336 -11.00 12.13 18.82
C GLN A 336 -12.35 11.86 18.13
N HIS A 337 -12.38 11.77 16.81
CA HIS A 337 -13.62 11.80 16.03
C HIS A 337 -14.00 10.48 15.38
N LEU A 338 -13.02 9.63 15.12
CA LEU A 338 -13.15 8.35 14.42
C LEU A 338 -12.44 7.25 15.22
N PRO A 339 -12.80 7.02 16.50
CA PRO A 339 -12.07 6.11 17.37
C PRO A 339 -12.10 4.66 16.86
N ASP A 340 -13.22 4.23 16.27
CA ASP A 340 -13.35 2.87 15.74
C ASP A 340 -12.42 2.66 14.53
N GLU A 341 -12.41 3.60 13.58
CA GLU A 341 -11.50 3.58 12.43
C GLU A 341 -10.04 3.78 12.86
N PHE A 342 -9.79 4.61 13.87
CA PHE A 342 -8.45 4.84 14.42
C PHE A 342 -7.87 3.55 15.01
N GLU A 343 -8.63 2.83 15.83
CA GLU A 343 -8.20 1.55 16.41
C GLU A 343 -7.90 0.50 15.34
N GLU A 344 -8.71 0.45 14.26
CA GLU A 344 -8.46 -0.43 13.13
C GLU A 344 -7.12 -0.11 12.43
N VAL A 345 -6.84 1.17 12.17
CA VAL A 345 -5.59 1.61 11.54
C VAL A 345 -4.39 1.38 12.47
N VAL A 346 -4.55 1.65 13.76
CA VAL A 346 -3.53 1.43 14.80
C VAL A 346 -3.18 -0.06 14.95
N ALA A 347 -4.18 -0.96 14.87
CA ALA A 347 -3.93 -2.40 14.95
C ALA A 347 -2.93 -2.85 13.88
N TYR A 348 -3.01 -2.30 12.67
CA TYR A 348 -2.02 -2.56 11.62
C TYR A 348 -0.66 -1.94 11.94
N ALA A 349 -0.61 -0.64 12.27
CA ALA A 349 0.66 0.03 12.56
C ALA A 349 1.44 -0.62 13.71
N ASN A 350 0.74 -1.07 14.75
CA ASN A 350 1.34 -1.79 15.87
C ASN A 350 1.76 -3.23 15.54
N SER A 351 1.27 -3.78 14.43
CA SER A 351 1.66 -5.10 13.92
C SER A 351 2.89 -5.05 13.01
N LEU A 352 3.40 -3.86 12.66
CA LEU A 352 4.60 -3.72 11.84
C LEU A 352 5.83 -4.27 12.58
N PRO A 353 6.72 -5.00 11.88
CA PRO A 353 7.90 -5.60 12.48
C PRO A 353 8.88 -4.51 12.97
N HIS A 354 9.77 -4.92 13.87
CA HIS A 354 10.88 -4.10 14.41
C HIS A 354 10.51 -2.95 15.36
N TRP A 355 9.25 -2.84 15.81
CA TRP A 355 8.82 -1.88 16.84
C TRP A 355 9.14 -0.41 16.50
N THR A 356 9.34 -0.09 15.23
CA THR A 356 9.57 1.30 14.80
C THR A 356 8.21 1.96 14.61
N ALA A 357 7.95 3.03 15.37
CA ALA A 357 6.76 3.84 15.15
C ALA A 357 6.76 4.37 13.71
N PRO A 358 5.67 4.17 12.95
CA PRO A 358 5.61 4.61 11.57
C PRO A 358 5.68 6.13 11.47
N ALA A 359 6.13 6.63 10.32
CA ALA A 359 6.40 8.06 10.14
C ALA A 359 5.15 8.94 10.24
N ALA A 360 3.97 8.40 9.94
CA ALA A 360 2.68 9.09 9.96
C ALA A 360 1.64 8.36 10.83
N TYR A 361 2.05 7.87 12.01
CA TYR A 361 1.15 7.19 12.95
C TYR A 361 -0.17 7.97 13.14
N PRO A 362 -1.35 7.33 13.07
CA PRO A 362 -1.59 5.88 13.14
C PRO A 362 -1.35 5.11 11.84
N PHE A 363 -1.11 5.79 10.73
CA PHE A 363 -0.85 5.15 9.44
C PHE A 363 0.57 4.58 9.38
N SER A 364 0.80 3.59 8.51
CA SER A 364 2.12 2.94 8.35
C SER A 364 3.15 3.80 7.63
N GLY A 365 2.71 4.90 7.03
CA GLY A 365 3.52 5.84 6.28
C GLY A 365 2.65 6.82 5.51
N PHE A 366 3.21 7.44 4.49
CA PHE A 366 2.52 8.42 3.67
C PHE A 366 2.99 8.35 2.21
N VAL A 367 2.15 8.79 1.29
CA VAL A 367 2.43 8.87 -0.15
C VAL A 367 2.40 10.34 -0.57
N VAL A 368 3.42 10.78 -1.28
CA VAL A 368 3.48 12.14 -1.82
C VAL A 368 3.16 12.10 -3.31
N ASN A 369 2.03 12.71 -3.68
CA ASN A 369 1.62 12.83 -5.07
C ASN A 369 1.95 14.23 -5.60
N LEU A 370 2.91 14.30 -6.53
CA LEU A 370 3.39 15.55 -7.14
C LEU A 370 2.63 15.82 -8.44
N ASN A 371 2.11 17.03 -8.58
CA ASN A 371 1.35 17.45 -9.75
C ASN A 371 0.15 16.54 -10.05
N VAL A 372 -0.53 16.08 -9.00
CA VAL A 372 -1.56 15.03 -9.07
C VAL A 372 -2.85 15.51 -9.73
N MET A 373 -3.43 14.65 -10.56
CA MET A 373 -4.83 14.67 -10.97
C MET A 373 -5.22 13.20 -11.15
N THR A 374 -6.07 12.69 -10.29
CA THR A 374 -6.52 11.30 -10.34
C THR A 374 -7.73 11.15 -11.25
N ARG A 375 -7.80 10.01 -11.93
CA ARG A 375 -9.03 9.56 -12.60
C ARG A 375 -9.91 8.83 -11.58
N SER A 376 -11.14 8.54 -11.96
CA SER A 376 -12.08 7.83 -11.10
C SER A 376 -11.55 6.46 -10.72
N HIS A 377 -11.46 6.22 -9.42
CA HIS A 377 -11.03 4.96 -8.83
C HIS A 377 -11.61 4.81 -7.42
N ARG A 378 -11.50 3.60 -6.87
CA ARG A 378 -11.62 3.32 -5.43
C ARG A 378 -10.31 2.71 -4.95
N ASP A 379 -9.90 3.09 -3.75
CA ASP A 379 -8.76 2.44 -3.09
C ASP A 379 -9.27 1.17 -2.42
N THR A 380 -9.65 0.19 -3.24
CA THR A 380 -10.21 -1.10 -2.81
C THR A 380 -9.29 -1.93 -1.91
N LYS A 381 -8.04 -1.47 -1.75
CA LYS A 381 -7.04 -2.04 -0.89
C LYS A 381 -6.96 -1.34 0.47
N ASP A 382 -7.66 -0.23 0.68
CA ASP A 382 -7.74 0.38 2.01
C ASP A 382 -8.74 -0.40 2.88
N THR A 383 -8.41 -0.58 4.15
CA THR A 383 -9.29 -1.26 5.10
C THR A 383 -10.53 -0.46 5.47
N SER A 384 -10.32 0.81 5.83
CA SER A 384 -11.34 1.61 6.48
C SER A 384 -11.43 3.02 5.89
N ILE A 385 -10.38 3.81 6.06
CA ILE A 385 -10.36 5.24 5.74
C ILE A 385 -9.07 5.65 5.05
N CYS A 386 -9.16 6.52 4.05
CA CYS A 386 -8.00 7.24 3.51
C CYS A 386 -8.03 8.68 4.02
N LEU A 387 -6.84 9.28 4.13
CA LEU A 387 -6.68 10.71 4.36
C LEU A 387 -5.99 11.38 3.18
N VAL A 388 -6.60 12.43 2.64
CA VAL A 388 -5.99 13.30 1.63
C VAL A 388 -5.73 14.67 2.24
N LEU A 389 -4.48 15.11 2.18
CA LEU A 389 -4.03 16.44 2.58
C LEU A 389 -3.49 17.21 1.38
N VAL A 390 -3.89 18.46 1.21
CA VAL A 390 -3.43 19.29 0.10
C VAL A 390 -2.22 20.13 0.49
N LEU A 391 -1.26 20.21 -0.43
CA LEU A 391 -0.05 21.00 -0.32
C LEU A 391 0.02 21.99 -1.50
N GLY A 392 0.11 23.28 -1.17
CA GLY A 392 0.03 24.37 -2.15
C GLY A 392 -1.40 24.81 -2.44
N GLU A 393 -1.53 25.82 -3.30
CA GLU A 393 -2.79 26.49 -3.59
C GLU A 393 -3.05 26.53 -5.12
N PRO A 394 -3.35 25.37 -5.75
CA PRO A 394 -3.74 25.36 -7.15
C PRO A 394 -5.13 26.00 -7.34
N GLU A 395 -5.38 26.54 -8.52
CA GLU A 395 -6.73 26.87 -8.96
C GLU A 395 -7.41 25.60 -9.49
N GLY A 396 -8.56 25.22 -8.93
CA GLY A 396 -9.23 23.96 -9.23
C GLY A 396 -8.65 22.79 -8.43
N GLY A 397 -8.70 21.57 -8.98
CA GLY A 397 -8.12 20.38 -8.33
C GLY A 397 -8.97 19.77 -7.21
N ASP A 398 -10.18 20.27 -7.01
CA ASP A 398 -11.13 19.79 -6.00
C ASP A 398 -11.27 18.26 -6.04
N LEU A 399 -11.37 17.64 -4.87
CA LEU A 399 -11.64 16.22 -4.73
C LEU A 399 -13.13 15.95 -4.90
N CYS A 400 -13.49 15.04 -5.79
CA CYS A 400 -14.87 14.64 -6.02
C CYS A 400 -15.13 13.27 -5.41
N LEU A 401 -16.19 13.16 -4.60
CA LEU A 401 -16.72 11.91 -4.04
C LEU A 401 -18.03 11.59 -4.76
N VAL A 402 -18.03 10.54 -5.60
CA VAL A 402 -19.07 10.32 -6.62
C VAL A 402 -20.42 9.99 -6.01
N GLU A 403 -20.48 8.93 -5.22
CA GLU A 403 -21.71 8.35 -4.68
C GLU A 403 -22.44 9.32 -3.75
N PRO A 404 -21.77 10.03 -2.81
CA PRO A 404 -22.43 11.07 -2.02
C PRO A 404 -22.64 12.39 -2.80
N GLY A 405 -22.07 12.52 -4.01
CA GLY A 405 -22.22 13.71 -4.85
C GLY A 405 -21.55 14.96 -4.28
N LEU A 406 -20.33 14.82 -3.74
CA LEU A 406 -19.61 15.93 -3.11
C LEU A 406 -18.42 16.36 -3.97
N THR A 407 -18.22 17.67 -4.10
CA THR A 407 -17.00 18.28 -4.65
C THR A 407 -16.37 19.10 -3.54
N VAL A 408 -15.21 18.69 -3.02
CA VAL A 408 -14.56 19.32 -1.87
C VAL A 408 -13.32 20.07 -2.34
N LYS A 409 -13.34 21.39 -2.19
CA LYS A 409 -12.15 22.22 -2.40
C LYS A 409 -11.37 22.28 -1.10
N LEU A 410 -10.09 21.93 -1.13
CA LEU A 410 -9.19 21.97 0.01
C LEU A 410 -8.12 23.05 -0.21
N ARG A 411 -7.68 23.72 0.86
CA ARG A 411 -6.53 24.65 0.86
C ARG A 411 -5.27 23.93 1.32
N GLU A 412 -4.11 24.60 1.20
CA GLU A 412 -2.87 24.10 1.78
C GLU A 412 -3.04 23.82 3.28
N GLY A 413 -2.79 22.58 3.66
CA GLY A 413 -2.88 22.10 5.03
C GLY A 413 -4.28 21.66 5.47
N ASP A 414 -5.34 21.90 4.69
CA ASP A 414 -6.63 21.24 4.95
C ASP A 414 -6.48 19.74 4.63
N PHE A 415 -7.18 18.87 5.35
CA PHE A 415 -7.32 17.45 5.00
C PHE A 415 -8.76 16.97 5.00
N ILE A 416 -8.99 15.87 4.30
CA ILE A 416 -10.24 15.12 4.28
C ILE A 416 -9.98 13.64 4.57
N VAL A 417 -10.84 13.04 5.39
CA VAL A 417 -10.88 11.61 5.68
C VAL A 417 -12.18 11.02 5.17
N PHE A 418 -12.12 9.92 4.42
CA PHE A 418 -13.30 9.26 3.84
C PHE A 418 -13.02 7.78 3.54
N PRO A 419 -14.04 6.92 3.43
CA PRO A 419 -13.87 5.50 3.09
C PRO A 419 -13.59 5.30 1.58
N SER A 420 -12.34 5.53 1.17
CA SER A 420 -11.85 5.45 -0.22
C SER A 420 -12.10 4.12 -0.93
N GLY A 421 -12.10 3.00 -0.20
CA GLY A 421 -12.44 1.69 -0.74
C GLY A 421 -13.92 1.52 -1.11
N LYS A 422 -14.79 2.38 -0.57
CA LYS A 422 -16.25 2.33 -0.78
C LYS A 422 -16.78 3.48 -1.64
N ILE A 423 -16.03 4.58 -1.76
CA ILE A 423 -16.43 5.78 -2.46
C ILE A 423 -15.51 6.01 -3.65
N THR A 424 -16.08 6.01 -4.86
CA THR A 424 -15.36 6.38 -6.07
C THR A 424 -14.99 7.85 -5.99
N HIS A 425 -13.73 8.15 -6.29
CA HIS A 425 -13.24 9.52 -6.22
C HIS A 425 -12.24 9.85 -7.33
N PHE A 426 -12.13 11.15 -7.62
CA PHE A 426 -11.24 11.73 -8.64
C PHE A 426 -10.95 13.20 -8.32
N ASN A 427 -10.03 13.82 -9.04
CA ASN A 427 -9.79 15.28 -8.93
C ASN A 427 -10.36 16.03 -10.13
N LEU A 428 -10.91 17.23 -9.92
CA LEU A 428 -11.14 18.18 -11.01
C LEU A 428 -9.81 18.61 -11.65
N HIS A 429 -9.90 19.16 -12.86
CA HIS A 429 -8.74 19.82 -13.44
C HIS A 429 -8.30 21.01 -12.60
N TYR A 430 -7.00 21.21 -12.56
CA TYR A 430 -6.34 22.33 -11.91
C TYR A 430 -5.33 23.06 -12.81
N VAL A 431 -5.04 24.30 -12.45
CA VAL A 431 -3.93 25.12 -12.95
C VAL A 431 -3.08 25.58 -11.77
N GLY A 432 -1.77 25.41 -11.87
CA GLY A 432 -0.82 25.82 -10.83
C GLY A 432 0.05 24.67 -10.35
N VAL A 433 0.42 24.70 -9.07
CA VAL A 433 1.24 23.66 -8.44
C VAL A 433 0.38 22.89 -7.45
N ALA A 434 -0.24 21.81 -7.90
CA ALA A 434 -0.92 20.87 -7.01
C ALA A 434 0.09 19.86 -6.45
N LYS A 435 0.16 19.75 -5.13
CA LYS A 435 0.79 18.64 -4.46
C LYS A 435 -0.25 18.09 -3.48
N SER A 436 -0.28 16.80 -3.26
CA SER A 436 -1.04 16.23 -2.14
C SER A 436 -0.18 15.22 -1.40
N VAL A 437 -0.46 15.09 -0.11
CA VAL A 437 0.00 13.97 0.69
C VAL A 437 -1.23 13.11 0.90
N HIS A 438 -1.15 11.89 0.40
CA HIS A 438 -2.12 10.87 0.69
C HIS A 438 -1.53 10.05 1.85
N VAL A 439 -2.32 9.77 2.88
CA VAL A 439 -1.90 8.91 3.98
C VAL A 439 -2.79 7.68 3.93
N GLU A 440 -2.21 6.55 3.48
CA GLU A 440 -2.93 5.28 3.33
C GLU A 440 -2.92 4.52 4.67
N PRO A 441 -4.06 3.96 5.11
CA PRO A 441 -4.07 2.93 6.14
C PRO A 441 -3.34 1.72 5.57
N GLY A 442 -2.22 1.34 6.18
CA GLY A 442 -1.27 0.41 5.58
C GLY A 442 -1.74 -1.02 5.31
N LEU A 443 -3.02 -1.36 5.32
CA LEU A 443 -3.46 -2.69 4.96
C LEU A 443 -3.71 -2.85 3.45
N ASN A 444 -2.66 -2.73 2.65
CA ASN A 444 -2.69 -3.17 1.25
C ASN A 444 -2.76 -4.71 1.08
N ALA A 445 -3.44 -5.43 1.97
CA ALA A 445 -3.50 -6.89 2.00
C ALA A 445 -4.54 -7.46 1.03
N ARG A 446 -4.38 -7.19 -0.28
CA ARG A 446 -4.81 -8.18 -1.28
C ARG A 446 -3.71 -9.22 -1.37
N ILE A 447 -3.66 -10.07 -0.35
CA ILE A 447 -2.74 -11.19 -0.32
C ILE A 447 -3.16 -12.12 -1.47
N ARG A 448 -2.25 -12.38 -2.41
CA ARG A 448 -2.50 -13.16 -3.64
C ARG A 448 -3.28 -14.44 -3.31
N ASP A 449 -4.49 -14.53 -3.84
CA ASP A 449 -5.13 -15.83 -4.05
C ASP A 449 -4.53 -16.40 -5.34
N ASN A 450 -3.89 -17.56 -5.27
CA ASN A 450 -3.36 -18.27 -6.44
C ASN A 450 -4.46 -18.70 -7.43
N ALA A 451 -5.74 -18.48 -7.12
CA ALA A 451 -6.88 -18.85 -7.96
C ALA A 451 -7.04 -17.99 -9.23
N ASP A 452 -6.58 -16.74 -9.22
CA ASP A 452 -6.82 -15.77 -10.31
C ASP A 452 -5.95 -15.99 -11.57
N GLN A 453 -5.11 -17.02 -11.62
CA GLN A 453 -4.38 -17.43 -12.82
C GLN A 453 -5.08 -18.53 -13.65
N SER A 454 -6.23 -19.03 -13.23
CA SER A 454 -6.93 -20.12 -13.93
C SER A 454 -8.06 -19.63 -14.85
N TYR A 455 -7.72 -18.81 -15.85
CA TYR A 455 -8.56 -18.72 -17.05
C TYR A 455 -7.73 -18.86 -18.33
N SER A 456 -7.99 -19.98 -19.02
CA SER A 456 -7.79 -20.21 -20.45
C SER A 456 -6.35 -20.36 -20.98
N THR A 457 -5.81 -21.58 -20.86
CA THR A 457 -5.12 -22.24 -22.00
C THR A 457 -5.40 -23.75 -21.96
N ALA A 458 -6.56 -24.15 -22.48
CA ALA A 458 -6.80 -25.53 -22.88
C ALA A 458 -6.70 -25.61 -24.41
N SER A 459 -5.54 -26.03 -24.90
CA SER A 459 -5.39 -26.58 -26.25
C SER A 459 -4.88 -28.00 -26.12
N GLU A 460 -5.78 -28.97 -26.11
CA GLU A 460 -5.39 -30.36 -26.34
C GLU A 460 -5.14 -30.58 -27.82
N SER A 461 -4.00 -31.19 -28.11
CA SER A 461 -3.77 -31.96 -29.31
C SER A 461 -3.89 -33.43 -28.93
N VAL A 462 -4.64 -34.21 -29.70
CA VAL A 462 -4.75 -35.67 -29.53
C VAL A 462 -4.20 -36.39 -30.76
N ALA A 463 -3.56 -37.53 -30.45
CA ALA A 463 -3.35 -38.77 -31.22
C ALA A 463 -1.88 -39.03 -31.59
N GLY A 464 -1.29 -40.19 -31.29
CA GLY A 464 -1.79 -41.42 -30.70
C GLY A 464 -0.67 -42.49 -30.69
N GLY A 465 -0.94 -43.70 -30.18
CA GLY A 465 -0.09 -44.88 -30.46
C GLY A 465 0.03 -45.90 -29.33
N VAL A 466 -0.38 -47.12 -29.63
CA VAL A 466 -0.45 -48.33 -28.79
C VAL A 466 0.92 -49.03 -28.64
N SER A 467 1.29 -49.54 -27.46
CA SER A 467 1.67 -50.96 -27.24
C SER A 467 2.24 -51.27 -25.84
N LYS A 468 2.12 -52.56 -25.47
CA LYS A 468 2.39 -53.25 -24.20
C LYS A 468 3.87 -53.34 -23.81
N GLY A 469 4.15 -53.49 -22.51
CA GLY A 469 5.39 -54.10 -22.01
C GLY A 469 5.54 -54.09 -20.48
N SER A 470 5.55 -55.29 -19.90
CA SER A 470 5.77 -55.67 -18.49
C SER A 470 7.22 -55.49 -18.00
N GLY A 471 7.43 -55.35 -16.68
CA GLY A 471 8.72 -55.68 -16.04
C GLY A 471 8.93 -55.14 -14.62
N ASP A 472 9.17 -56.06 -13.68
CA ASP A 472 9.51 -55.91 -12.26
C ASP A 472 10.78 -55.08 -11.94
N GLY A 473 10.94 -54.64 -10.68
CA GLY A 473 12.28 -54.56 -10.05
C GLY A 473 12.58 -53.44 -9.04
N ALA A 474 12.42 -53.74 -7.74
CA ALA A 474 13.31 -53.49 -6.59
C ALA A 474 14.12 -52.18 -6.35
N VAL A 475 13.89 -51.62 -5.14
CA VAL A 475 14.84 -51.27 -4.04
C VAL A 475 16.16 -50.52 -4.35
N SER A 476 16.34 -49.32 -3.76
CA SER A 476 17.38 -48.98 -2.76
C SER A 476 17.68 -47.48 -2.66
N GLY A 477 18.04 -47.02 -1.45
CA GLY A 477 18.98 -45.90 -1.26
C GLY A 477 18.42 -44.59 -0.67
N GLN A 478 18.21 -44.54 0.65
CA GLN A 478 18.03 -43.29 1.39
C GLN A 478 19.34 -42.47 1.39
N GLN A 479 19.33 -41.31 0.76
CA GLN A 479 20.14 -40.15 1.15
C GLN A 479 19.23 -39.21 1.95
N GLN A 480 19.65 -38.83 3.15
CA GLN A 480 18.98 -37.80 3.95
C GLN A 480 19.22 -36.44 3.28
N ASN A 481 18.31 -36.08 2.37
CA ASN A 481 18.13 -34.70 1.95
C ASN A 481 17.43 -33.94 3.07
N THR A 482 17.93 -32.74 3.37
CA THR A 482 17.21 -31.70 4.11
C THR A 482 15.85 -31.52 3.44
N GLN A 483 14.81 -32.11 4.04
CA GLN A 483 13.46 -32.03 3.49
C GLN A 483 12.97 -30.60 3.65
N ARG A 484 12.84 -29.91 2.51
CA ARG A 484 12.10 -28.66 2.43
C ARG A 484 10.62 -29.00 2.34
N THR A 485 9.82 -28.33 3.17
CA THR A 485 8.39 -28.61 3.28
C THR A 485 7.64 -27.88 2.18
N ARG A 486 6.81 -28.63 1.44
CA ARG A 486 6.00 -28.14 0.32
C ARG A 486 4.63 -27.68 0.81
N LEU A 487 4.10 -26.59 0.24
CA LEU A 487 2.70 -26.18 0.41
C LEU A 487 1.82 -26.95 -0.61
N GLU A 488 0.74 -27.59 -0.16
CA GLU A 488 -0.25 -28.26 -1.03
C GLU A 488 -1.64 -27.60 -0.87
N PHE A 489 -2.40 -27.45 -1.96
CA PHE A 489 -3.74 -26.84 -2.00
C PHE A 489 -4.80 -27.80 -2.58
N PRO A 490 -6.06 -27.82 -2.09
CA PRO A 490 -7.16 -28.57 -2.69
C PRO A 490 -7.94 -27.77 -3.76
N ILE A 491 -8.41 -28.45 -4.82
CA ILE A 491 -9.25 -27.90 -5.91
C ILE A 491 -10.59 -28.65 -5.96
N ASP A 492 -11.72 -27.94 -6.09
CA ASP A 492 -13.09 -28.47 -6.26
C ASP A 492 -13.55 -28.37 -7.74
N ASP A 493 -14.27 -29.41 -8.23
CA ASP A 493 -14.77 -29.57 -9.61
C ASP A 493 -16.21 -29.04 -9.82
N ALA A 494 -16.49 -28.39 -10.97
CA ALA A 494 -17.85 -28.25 -11.53
C ALA A 494 -17.91 -28.04 -13.07
N ASP A 495 -18.95 -28.64 -13.69
CA ASP A 495 -19.23 -28.99 -15.10
C ASP A 495 -20.17 -27.96 -15.83
N PRO A 496 -20.61 -28.08 -17.12
CA PRO A 496 -20.59 -26.97 -18.09
C PRO A 496 -21.93 -26.71 -18.82
N ALA A 497 -21.99 -25.62 -19.61
CA ALA A 497 -22.89 -25.33 -20.76
C ALA A 497 -22.65 -23.85 -21.15
N GLU A 498 -22.79 -23.32 -22.36
CA GLU A 498 -23.41 -23.75 -23.61
C GLU A 498 -22.87 -22.85 -24.76
N THR A 499 -23.31 -23.16 -25.97
CA THR A 499 -22.75 -22.83 -27.30
C THR A 499 -23.20 -21.48 -27.88
N ALA A 500 -22.35 -20.73 -28.62
CA ALA A 500 -22.68 -20.11 -29.93
C ALA A 500 -21.54 -19.28 -30.60
N VAL A 501 -21.12 -19.77 -31.78
CA VAL A 501 -20.82 -19.12 -33.09
C VAL A 501 -20.24 -17.68 -33.14
N LEU A 502 -18.99 -17.57 -33.62
CA LEU A 502 -18.34 -16.34 -34.11
C LEU A 502 -18.08 -16.38 -35.62
N GLY A 503 -18.24 -15.23 -36.28
CA GLY A 503 -17.84 -14.96 -37.66
C GLY A 503 -16.56 -14.13 -37.73
N VAL A 504 -15.65 -14.51 -38.61
CA VAL A 504 -14.29 -13.95 -38.80
C VAL A 504 -14.24 -12.86 -39.86
N LYS A 505 -13.42 -11.82 -39.63
CA LYS A 505 -12.61 -11.02 -40.60
C LYS A 505 -11.92 -9.91 -39.80
N GLY A 506 -10.66 -9.52 -39.97
CA GLY A 506 -9.62 -9.77 -40.95
C GLY A 506 -8.58 -8.66 -40.71
N GLU A 507 -7.30 -9.00 -40.67
CA GLU A 507 -6.18 -8.14 -40.27
C GLU A 507 -5.82 -7.07 -41.33
N THR A 508 -5.26 -5.95 -40.86
CA THR A 508 -4.26 -5.19 -41.63
C THR A 508 -3.25 -4.53 -40.69
N MET A 509 -1.96 -4.86 -40.89
CA MET A 509 -0.79 -4.22 -40.28
C MET A 509 -0.44 -2.89 -40.96
N TYR A 510 0.04 -1.92 -40.18
CA TYR A 510 0.94 -0.86 -40.63
C TYR A 510 2.12 -0.73 -39.66
N ALA A 511 3.31 -0.61 -40.22
CA ALA A 511 4.58 -0.41 -39.54
C ALA A 511 5.11 1.00 -39.83
N GLU A 512 5.66 1.66 -38.81
CA GLU A 512 6.61 2.79 -38.78
C GLU A 512 6.68 3.27 -37.30
N SER A 513 7.74 3.81 -36.72
CA SER A 513 9.18 3.93 -37.00
C SER A 513 9.86 4.36 -35.67
N ASN A 514 11.14 4.00 -35.55
CA ASN A 514 12.12 4.27 -34.48
C ASN A 514 11.83 5.35 -33.41
N GLY A 515 11.81 4.91 -32.16
CA GLY A 515 12.10 5.71 -30.96
C GLY A 515 12.83 4.83 -29.93
N ASN A 516 13.92 5.34 -29.35
CA ASN A 516 14.79 4.61 -28.43
C ASN A 516 14.01 3.95 -27.28
N VAL A 517 14.05 2.61 -27.21
CA VAL A 517 13.46 1.81 -26.13
C VAL A 517 14.50 1.67 -25.03
N TYR A 518 14.23 2.26 -23.86
CA TYR A 518 14.93 1.97 -22.62
C TYR A 518 14.26 0.76 -21.97
N TRP A 519 15.05 -0.26 -21.64
CA TRP A 519 14.57 -1.52 -21.07
C TRP A 519 14.68 -1.47 -19.54
N ASP A 520 13.52 -1.47 -18.89
CA ASP A 520 13.40 -1.64 -17.45
C ASP A 520 13.56 -3.14 -17.10
N LEU A 521 14.30 -3.45 -16.04
CA LEU A 521 14.52 -4.82 -15.56
C LEU A 521 13.24 -5.43 -14.93
N GLU A 522 12.20 -4.61 -14.70
CA GLU A 522 10.88 -5.05 -14.22
C GLU A 522 9.97 -5.60 -15.35
N GLY A 523 10.46 -5.62 -16.61
CA GLY A 523 9.71 -6.06 -17.79
C GLY A 523 10.07 -7.43 -18.36
N MET A 524 10.60 -8.38 -17.58
CA MET A 524 10.83 -9.76 -18.07
C MET A 524 9.52 -10.58 -18.10
N GLY A 525 8.59 -10.19 -18.98
CA GLY A 525 7.36 -10.94 -19.25
C GLY A 525 7.55 -12.11 -20.23
N ALA A 526 6.64 -13.07 -20.18
CA ALA A 526 6.64 -14.37 -20.88
C ALA A 526 6.71 -14.35 -22.43
N ASN A 527 6.88 -13.19 -23.08
CA ASN A 527 6.83 -13.02 -24.54
C ASN A 527 8.18 -12.75 -25.21
N GLN A 528 9.30 -12.81 -24.47
CA GLN A 528 10.64 -12.68 -25.08
C GLN A 528 11.14 -14.01 -25.65
N THR A 529 11.67 -13.96 -26.87
CA THR A 529 12.37 -15.09 -27.47
C THR A 529 13.67 -15.39 -26.70
N LYS A 530 14.14 -16.64 -26.77
CA LYS A 530 15.40 -17.06 -26.12
C LYS A 530 16.57 -16.15 -26.48
N ASP A 531 16.68 -15.79 -27.75
CA ASP A 531 17.76 -14.94 -28.27
C ASP A 531 17.74 -13.52 -27.68
N GLN A 532 16.55 -12.97 -27.40
CA GLN A 532 16.41 -11.67 -26.73
C GLN A 532 16.88 -11.73 -25.27
N ARG A 533 16.57 -12.80 -24.55
CA ARG A 533 17.04 -13.00 -23.17
C ARG A 533 18.55 -13.20 -23.12
N GLU A 534 19.10 -13.97 -24.06
CA GLU A 534 20.55 -14.17 -24.16
C GLU A 534 21.30 -12.88 -24.50
N ALA A 535 20.75 -12.04 -25.37
CA ALA A 535 21.33 -10.75 -25.71
C ALA A 535 21.36 -9.79 -24.51
N VAL A 536 20.30 -9.74 -23.70
CA VAL A 536 20.23 -8.93 -22.46
C VAL A 536 21.26 -9.40 -21.44
N MET A 537 21.38 -10.71 -21.24
CA MET A 537 22.34 -11.27 -20.28
C MET A 537 23.80 -11.06 -20.70
N ARG A 538 24.11 -11.15 -22.01
CA ARG A 538 25.45 -10.81 -22.51
C ARG A 538 25.75 -9.32 -22.36
N ALA A 539 24.78 -8.45 -22.62
CA ALA A 539 24.94 -7.01 -22.43
C ALA A 539 25.18 -6.62 -20.95
N ALA A 540 24.65 -7.42 -20.02
CA ALA A 540 24.87 -7.28 -18.58
C ALA A 540 26.17 -7.96 -18.07
N GLY A 541 26.98 -8.55 -18.95
CA GLY A 541 28.30 -9.10 -18.61
C GLY A 541 28.29 -10.52 -18.03
N TYR A 542 27.18 -11.26 -18.13
CA TYR A 542 27.11 -12.65 -17.68
C TYR A 542 27.88 -13.59 -18.62
N SER A 543 28.62 -14.53 -18.03
CA SER A 543 29.45 -15.49 -18.78
C SER A 543 28.64 -16.56 -19.50
N ASP A 544 29.16 -17.07 -20.62
CA ASP A 544 28.51 -18.16 -21.38
C ASP A 544 28.28 -19.44 -20.54
N HIS A 545 29.08 -19.65 -19.48
CA HIS A 545 28.89 -20.76 -18.55
C HIS A 545 27.60 -20.61 -17.72
N PHE A 546 27.28 -19.38 -17.28
CA PHE A 546 26.04 -19.05 -16.56
C PHE A 546 24.81 -19.21 -17.47
N MET A 547 24.95 -18.90 -18.76
CA MET A 547 23.87 -19.02 -19.75
C MET A 547 23.53 -20.47 -20.10
N SER A 548 24.52 -21.37 -20.06
CA SER A 548 24.32 -22.80 -20.40
C SER A 548 23.40 -23.56 -19.44
N GLY A 549 23.17 -23.05 -18.22
CA GLY A 549 22.26 -23.63 -17.24
C GLY A 549 20.77 -23.41 -17.54
N PHE A 550 20.42 -22.36 -18.29
CA PHE A 550 19.03 -22.03 -18.66
C PHE A 550 18.53 -22.76 -19.91
N ALA A 551 19.40 -23.47 -20.63
CA ALA A 551 19.06 -24.12 -21.90
C ALA A 551 18.55 -25.57 -21.75
N ARG A 552 18.24 -26.02 -20.53
CA ARG A 552 17.83 -27.41 -20.26
C ARG A 552 16.39 -27.62 -19.80
N ASP A 553 15.56 -26.57 -19.72
CA ASP A 553 14.12 -26.68 -19.49
C ASP A 553 13.33 -25.96 -20.59
#